data_AF-A0A965ACV0-F1
#
_entry.id   AF-A0A965ACV0-F1
#
_cell.length_a   1.000
_cell.length_b   1.000
_cell.length_c   1.000
_cell.angle_alpha   90.00
_cell.angle_beta   90.00
_cell.angle_gamma   90.00
#
_symmetry.space_group_name_H-M   'P 1'
#
loop_
_entity.id
_entity.type
_entity.pdbx_description
1 polymer ?
#
loop_
_entity_poly.entity_id
_entity_poly.type
_entity_poly.pdbx_seq_one_letter_code
_entity_poly.pdbx_strand_id
1 'polypeptide(L)' 'PMIDTVIVEVPNPRHPFGLRGVGEVPVVPTMAAIGNAIGDAIGVRPQSLPMSPPKLLELIENRDA' A
#
# COMPACT_ATOMS: atom_id res chain seq x y z
N PRO A 1 11.56 5.92 0.40
CA PRO A 1 11.50 6.33 1.83
C PRO A 1 12.42 5.39 2.64
N MET A 2 12.79 5.75 3.86
CA MET A 2 13.37 4.77 4.78
C MET A 2 12.29 3.74 5.12
N ILE A 3 12.63 2.45 5.06
CA ILE A 3 11.69 1.34 5.28
C ILE A 3 12.06 0.70 6.61
N ASP A 4 11.14 0.78 7.57
CA ASP A 4 11.23 0.02 8.82
C ASP A 4 10.50 -1.32 8.65
N THR A 5 11.13 -2.41 9.08
CA THR A 5 10.64 -3.77 8.82
C THR A 5 10.42 -4.51 10.13
N VAL A 6 9.27 -5.21 10.20
CA VAL A 6 8.90 -6.03 11.35
C VAL A 6 8.76 -7.47 10.89
N ILE A 7 9.54 -8.37 11.48
CA ILE A 7 9.40 -9.81 11.25
C ILE A 7 8.24 -10.30 12.10
N VAL A 8 7.21 -10.85 11.44
CA VAL A 8 6.04 -11.43 12.10
C VAL A 8 6.10 -12.95 11.94
N GLU A 9 6.24 -13.64 13.06
CA GLU A 9 6.34 -15.10 13.09
C GLU A 9 4.99 -15.72 13.46
N VAL A 10 4.32 -16.30 12.47
CA VAL A 10 3.11 -17.12 12.69
C VAL A 10 3.33 -18.46 12.00
N PRO A 11 3.50 -19.57 12.74
CA PRO A 11 3.77 -20.87 12.14
C PRO A 11 2.68 -21.31 11.15
N ASN A 12 3.08 -21.93 10.04
CA ASN A 12 2.19 -22.67 9.16
C ASN A 12 2.07 -24.12 9.64
N PRO A 13 0.89 -24.60 10.12
CA PRO A 13 0.75 -25.94 10.67
C PRO A 13 0.96 -27.06 9.63
N ARG A 14 0.99 -26.72 8.33
CA ARG A 14 1.17 -27.67 7.22
C ARG A 14 2.62 -27.76 6.72
N HIS A 15 3.53 -26.93 7.22
CA HIS A 15 4.93 -26.94 6.81
C HIS A 15 5.80 -27.55 7.93
N PRO A 16 6.70 -28.51 7.66
CA PRO A 16 7.50 -29.19 8.70
C PRO A 16 8.28 -28.25 9.64
N PHE A 17 8.66 -27.08 9.12
CA PHE A 17 9.37 -26.03 9.85
C PHE A 17 8.54 -24.78 10.14
N GLY A 18 7.22 -24.81 9.89
CA GLY A 18 6.34 -23.66 10.13
C GLY A 18 6.53 -22.45 9.21
N LEU A 19 7.40 -22.53 8.20
CA LEU A 19 7.76 -21.43 7.31
C LEU A 19 6.61 -20.95 6.41
N ARG A 20 6.70 -19.68 6.00
CA ARG A 20 5.82 -19.03 5.02
C ARG A 20 6.66 -18.29 3.97
N GLY A 21 6.16 -18.21 2.74
CA GLY A 21 6.77 -17.41 1.69
C GLY A 21 6.60 -15.91 1.97
N VAL A 22 7.65 -15.12 1.70
CA VAL A 22 7.68 -13.67 1.99
C VAL A 22 8.05 -12.80 0.79
N GLY A 23 8.32 -13.39 -0.39
CA GLY A 23 8.79 -12.63 -1.56
C GLY A 23 7.80 -11.58 -2.07
N GLU A 24 6.52 -11.92 -2.17
CA GLU A 24 5.48 -11.03 -2.72
C GLU A 24 4.75 -10.21 -1.65
N VAL A 25 4.73 -10.70 -0.41
CA VAL A 25 4.00 -10.12 0.73
C VAL A 25 4.29 -8.63 0.96
N PRO A 26 5.55 -8.13 0.91
CA PRO A 26 5.81 -6.71 1.09
C PRO A 26 5.43 -5.87 -0.14
N VAL A 27 5.40 -6.46 -1.34
CA VAL A 27 5.14 -5.73 -2.59
C VAL A 27 3.64 -5.51 -2.80
N VAL A 28 2.82 -6.54 -2.60
CA VAL A 28 1.37 -6.52 -2.85
C VAL A 28 0.64 -5.34 -2.17
N PRO A 29 0.82 -5.06 -0.86
CA PRO A 29 0.06 -4.01 -0.19
C PRO A 29 0.61 -2.60 -0.43
N THR A 30 1.83 -2.45 -0.97
CA THR A 30 2.53 -1.14 -1.02
C THR A 30 1.71 -0.07 -1.76
N MET A 31 1.16 -0.40 -2.92
CA MET A 31 0.38 0.57 -3.72
C MET A 31 -0.92 0.97 -3.02
N ALA A 32 -1.58 0.03 -2.37
CA ALA A 32 -2.82 0.29 -1.62
C ALA A 32 -2.55 1.12 -0.36
N ALA A 33 -1.45 0.85 0.36
CA ALA A 33 -1.05 1.62 1.54
C ALA A 33 -0.77 3.09 1.19
N ILE A 34 -0.04 3.34 0.09
CA ILE A 34 0.21 4.70 -0.39
C ILE A 34 -1.10 5.38 -0.82
N GLY A 35 -1.98 4.68 -1.53
CA GLY A 35 -3.27 5.23 -1.94
C GLY A 35 -4.18 5.60 -0.76
N ASN A 36 -4.16 4.80 0.31
CA ASN A 36 -4.87 5.12 1.56
C ASN A 36 -4.26 6.35 2.23
N ALA A 37 -2.93 6.44 2.33
CA ALA A 37 -2.25 7.58 2.96
C ALA A 37 -2.48 8.88 2.19
N ILE A 38 -2.49 8.84 0.86
CA ILE A 38 -2.85 10.00 0.03
C ILE A 38 -4.32 10.37 0.31
N GLY A 39 -5.23 9.40 0.27
CA GLY A 39 -6.65 9.64 0.53
C GLY A 39 -6.93 10.24 1.91
N ASP A 40 -6.19 9.84 2.92
CA ASP A 40 -6.24 10.44 4.27
C ASP A 40 -5.74 11.90 4.25
N ALA A 41 -4.64 12.18 3.55
CA ALA A 41 -4.06 13.52 3.46
C ALA A 41 -4.89 14.52 2.65
N ILE A 42 -5.56 14.06 1.58
CA ILE A 42 -6.32 14.93 0.65
C ILE A 42 -7.83 14.67 0.71
N GLY A 43 -8.37 13.88 1.64
CA GLY A 43 -9.82 13.63 1.76
C GLY A 43 -10.48 12.91 0.56
N VAL A 44 -9.74 12.49 -0.46
CA VAL A 44 -10.23 11.71 -1.61
C VAL A 44 -9.19 10.67 -2.02
N ARG A 45 -9.61 9.40 -2.09
CA ARG A 45 -8.69 8.28 -2.35
C ARG A 45 -8.45 8.08 -3.85
N PRO A 46 -7.19 8.09 -4.33
CA PRO A 46 -6.88 7.71 -5.71
C PRO A 46 -7.25 6.24 -5.98
N GLN A 47 -7.89 5.99 -7.12
CA GLN A 47 -8.30 4.64 -7.55
C GLN A 47 -7.57 4.12 -8.79
N SER A 48 -6.59 4.86 -9.30
CA SER A 48 -5.78 4.45 -10.45
C SER A 48 -4.30 4.67 -10.21
N LEU A 49 -3.49 3.84 -10.86
CA LEU A 49 -2.04 3.94 -10.88
C LEU A 49 -1.55 4.43 -12.25
N PRO A 50 -0.36 5.06 -12.33
CA PRO A 50 0.41 5.59 -11.20
C PRO A 50 -0.30 6.81 -10.58
N MET A 51 -0.07 7.06 -9.29
CA MET A 51 -0.55 8.26 -8.57
C MET A 51 0.39 9.45 -8.83
N SER A 52 0.50 9.87 -10.10
CA SER A 52 1.39 10.95 -10.52
C SER A 52 0.86 12.33 -10.13
N PRO A 53 1.73 13.36 -9.98
CA PRO A 53 1.29 14.69 -9.60
C PRO A 53 0.15 15.28 -10.45
N PRO A 54 0.14 15.17 -11.80
CA PRO A 54 -0.97 15.67 -12.60
C PRO A 54 -2.31 14.99 -12.28
N LYS A 55 -2.33 13.67 -12.08
CA LYS A 55 -3.54 12.93 -11.73
C LYS A 55 -4.03 13.27 -10.32
N LEU A 56 -3.12 13.53 -9.39
CA LEU A 56 -3.49 13.94 -8.03
C LEU A 56 -4.03 15.37 -8.02
N LEU A 57 -3.46 16.28 -8.82
CA LEU A 57 -3.98 17.64 -8.96
C LEU A 57 -5.41 17.63 -9.51
N GLU A 58 -5.64 16.92 -10.62
CA GLU A 58 -6.97 16.74 -11.21
C GLU A 58 -7.97 16.13 -10.21
N LEU A 59 -7.53 15.14 -9.42
CA LEU A 59 -8.37 14.52 -8.40
C LEU A 59 -8.77 15.51 -7.28
N ILE A 60 -7.86 16.41 -6.88
CA ILE A 60 -8.13 17.44 -5.88
C ILE A 60 -9.09 18.49 -6.44
N GLU A 61 -8.85 18.96 -7.67
CA GLU A 61 -9.71 19.95 -8.34
C GLU A 61 -11.14 19.43 -8.52
N ASN A 62 -11.30 18.17 -8.95
CA ASN A 62 -12.61 17.54 -9.12
C ASN A 62 -13.35 17.26 -7.81
N ARG A 63 -12.65 17.19 -6.68
CA ARG A 63 -13.26 17.06 -5.35
C ARG A 63 -13.87 18.39 -4.88
N ASP A 64 -13.24 19.50 -5.23
CA ASP A 64 -13.59 20.86 -4.78
C ASP A 64 -14.59 21.57 -5.71
N ALA A 65 -14.84 21.01 -6.89
CA ALA A 65 -15.84 21.45 -7.86
C ALA A 65 -17.26 20.97 -7.47
#